data_AF-A0A837ANN5-F1
#
_entry.id   AF-A0A837ANN5-F1
#
_cell.length_a   1.000
_cell.length_b   1.000
_cell.length_c   1.000
_cell.angle_alpha   90.00
_cell.angle_beta   90.00
_cell.angle_gamma   90.00
#
_symmetry.space_group_name_H-M   'P 1'
#
loop_
_entity.id
_entity.type
_entity.pdbx_description
1 polymer ?
#
loop_
_entity_poly.entity_id
_entity_poly.type
_entity_poly.pdbx_seq_one_letter_code
_entity_poly.pdbx_strand_id
1 'polypeptide(L)'
;MRTQSPGTVVKGQPEQLKGVRRNMARVMADAHTKVVPTTLNDDADLHAWQPGNDVTVRLVRGIVRACQAVPALNAWFDGDALSRTLHNQIDIGIAVDTEEGLFVPALRNADMLDA
;
A
#
# COMPACT_ATOMS: atom_id res chain seq x y z
N MET A 1 23.74 8.68 12.67
CA MET A 1 24.79 7.88 12.01
C MET A 1 24.49 6.40 12.24
N ARG A 2 24.15 5.62 11.20
CA ARG A 2 24.07 4.16 11.32
C ARG A 2 25.47 3.59 11.04
N THR A 3 25.99 2.82 11.99
CA THR A 3 27.29 2.14 11.93
C THR A 3 27.26 1.07 10.84
N GLN A 4 27.93 1.31 9.71
CA GLN A 4 28.24 0.25 8.75
C GLN A 4 29.22 -0.73 9.41
N SER A 5 28.94 -2.03 9.31
CA SER A 5 29.88 -3.07 9.73
C SER A 5 31.18 -2.93 8.93
N PRO A 6 32.36 -2.91 9.57
CA PRO A 6 33.61 -2.80 8.85
C PRO A 6 33.86 -4.09 8.05
N GLY A 7 33.99 -3.98 6.72
CA GLY A 7 34.70 -5.00 5.94
C GLY A 7 33.95 -5.73 4.82
N THR A 8 32.70 -5.39 4.49
CA THR A 8 32.08 -5.99 3.30
C THR A 8 32.60 -5.34 2.03
N VAL A 9 33.66 -5.92 1.46
CA VAL A 9 34.12 -5.58 0.10
C VAL A 9 33.06 -6.08 -0.87
N VAL A 10 32.22 -5.18 -1.37
CA VAL A 10 31.22 -5.50 -2.40
C VAL A 10 31.97 -5.92 -3.67
N LYS A 11 31.80 -7.19 -4.09
CA LYS A 11 32.37 -7.71 -5.34
C LYS A 11 31.32 -7.59 -6.45
N GLY A 12 31.70 -7.01 -7.58
CA GLY A 12 30.83 -6.87 -8.78
C GLY A 12 30.76 -5.43 -9.30
N GLN A 13 30.29 -5.26 -10.53
CA GLN A 13 29.98 -3.93 -11.06
C GLN A 13 28.60 -3.50 -10.55
N PRO A 14 28.44 -2.26 -10.06
CA PRO A 14 27.15 -1.78 -9.59
C PRO A 14 26.17 -1.60 -10.75
N GLU A 15 25.01 -2.22 -10.65
CA GLU A 15 23.90 -2.01 -11.60
C GLU A 15 23.00 -0.87 -11.12
N GLN A 16 22.82 0.13 -11.98
CA GLN A 16 21.96 1.26 -11.67
C GLN A 16 20.48 0.86 -11.81
N LEU A 17 19.68 1.14 -10.78
CA LEU A 17 18.22 1.04 -10.90
C LEU A 17 17.72 2.00 -11.98
N LYS A 18 16.80 1.52 -12.82
CA LYS A 18 16.18 2.30 -13.91
C LYS A 18 14.65 2.23 -13.80
N GLY A 19 13.98 3.15 -14.51
CA GLY A 19 12.52 3.14 -14.67
C GLY A 19 11.73 3.02 -13.36
N VAL A 20 10.79 2.08 -13.36
CA VAL A 20 9.82 1.83 -12.27
C VAL A 20 10.53 1.51 -10.96
N ARG A 21 11.57 0.65 -10.98
CA ARG A 21 12.32 0.27 -9.76
C ARG A 21 13.00 1.46 -9.09
N ARG A 22 13.55 2.40 -9.88
CA ARG A 22 14.13 3.64 -9.34
C ARG A 22 13.05 4.51 -8.69
N ASN A 23 11.89 4.65 -9.34
CA ASN A 23 10.80 5.43 -8.79
C ASN A 23 10.26 4.82 -7.50
N MET A 24 10.07 3.50 -7.46
CA MET A 24 9.67 2.76 -6.26
C MET A 24 10.63 3.02 -5.10
N ALA A 25 11.94 2.85 -5.30
CA ALA A 25 12.93 3.08 -4.25
C ALA A 25 12.84 4.50 -3.67
N ARG A 26 12.65 5.51 -4.52
CA ARG A 26 12.50 6.91 -4.10
C ARG A 26 11.21 7.15 -3.33
N VAL A 27 10.07 6.67 -3.83
CA VAL A 27 8.75 6.87 -3.21
C VAL A 27 8.66 6.14 -1.86
N MET A 28 9.19 4.92 -1.78
CA MET A 28 9.21 4.15 -0.54
C MET A 28 10.12 4.79 0.52
N ALA A 29 11.28 5.33 0.12
CA ALA A 29 12.14 6.07 1.04
C ALA A 29 11.45 7.33 1.60
N ASP A 30 10.74 8.09 0.76
CA ASP A 30 10.00 9.28 1.17
C ASP A 30 8.82 8.95 2.10
N ALA A 31 8.08 7.87 1.81
CA ALA A 31 7.00 7.41 2.68
C ALA A 31 7.53 7.02 4.07
N HIS A 32 8.65 6.28 4.12
CA HIS A 32 9.26 5.85 5.38
C HIS A 32 9.81 7.01 6.23
N THR A 33 10.20 8.14 5.63
CA THR A 33 10.66 9.31 6.40
C THR A 33 9.51 10.16 6.93
N LYS A 34 8.35 10.14 6.27
CA LYS A 34 7.19 10.97 6.61
C LYS A 34 6.15 10.26 7.48
N VAL A 35 6.08 8.92 7.41
CA VAL A 35 5.08 8.12 8.12
C VAL A 35 5.77 7.19 9.10
N VAL A 36 5.32 7.19 10.36
CA VAL A 36 5.80 6.25 11.38
C VAL A 36 5.27 4.85 11.03
N PRO A 37 6.14 3.86 10.75
CA PRO A 37 5.69 2.52 10.41
C PRO A 37 5.15 1.83 11.67
N THR A 38 3.92 1.32 11.59
CA THR A 38 3.30 0.49 12.61
C THR A 38 2.43 -0.55 11.92
N THR A 39 2.61 -1.82 12.28
CA THR A 39 1.87 -2.95 11.70
C THR A 39 1.00 -3.59 12.77
N LEU A 40 -0.30 -3.65 12.52
CA LEU A 40 -1.23 -4.46 13.29
C LEU A 40 -1.44 -5.79 12.57
N ASN A 41 -1.37 -6.90 13.31
CA ASN A 41 -1.63 -8.24 12.78
C ASN A 41 -2.89 -8.77 13.46
N ASP A 42 -3.79 -9.34 12.67
CA ASP A 42 -5.05 -9.91 13.13
C ASP A 42 -5.47 -11.05 12.18
N ASP A 43 -6.31 -11.95 12.67
CA ASP A 43 -6.79 -13.13 11.94
C ASP A 43 -8.30 -13.01 11.69
N ALA A 44 -8.74 -13.35 10.47
CA ALA A 44 -10.16 -13.38 10.11
C ALA A 44 -10.60 -14.81 9.77
N ASP A 45 -11.68 -15.28 10.41
CA ASP A 45 -12.29 -16.56 10.06
C ASP A 45 -13.02 -16.46 8.71
N LEU A 46 -12.54 -17.21 7.73
CA LEU A 46 -13.09 -17.28 6.38
C LEU A 46 -13.95 -18.52 6.15
N HIS A 47 -14.23 -19.33 7.19
CA HIS A 47 -14.94 -20.60 7.06
C HIS A 47 -16.32 -20.47 6.38
N ALA A 48 -17.00 -19.34 6.59
CA ALA A 48 -18.30 -19.06 5.98
C ALA A 48 -18.24 -18.65 4.50
N TRP A 49 -17.04 -18.45 3.93
CA TRP A 49 -16.91 -18.07 2.52
C TRP A 49 -17.16 -19.27 1.62
N GLN A 50 -18.06 -19.11 0.64
CA GLN A 50 -18.35 -20.18 -0.30
C GLN A 50 -17.15 -20.47 -1.21
N PRO A 51 -16.93 -21.74 -1.60
CA PRO A 51 -15.92 -22.10 -2.60
C PRO A 51 -16.12 -21.34 -3.90
N GLY A 52 -15.02 -20.88 -4.52
CA GLY A 52 -15.05 -20.12 -5.78
C GLY A 52 -15.21 -18.62 -5.65
N ASN A 53 -15.40 -18.07 -4.43
CA ASN A 53 -15.29 -16.64 -4.21
C ASN A 53 -13.85 -16.16 -4.40
N ASP A 54 -13.67 -15.11 -5.20
CA ASP A 54 -12.38 -14.43 -5.30
C ASP A 54 -12.06 -13.70 -3.99
N VAL A 55 -10.94 -14.09 -3.36
CA VAL A 55 -10.49 -13.54 -2.08
C VAL A 55 -10.18 -12.05 -2.19
N THR A 56 -9.57 -11.62 -3.29
CA THR A 56 -9.22 -10.22 -3.54
C THR A 56 -10.48 -9.37 -3.58
N VAL A 57 -11.50 -9.81 -4.31
CA VAL A 57 -12.78 -9.09 -4.42
C VAL A 57 -13.48 -9.00 -3.06
N ARG A 58 -13.48 -10.08 -2.28
CA ARG A 58 -14.05 -10.08 -0.91
C ARG A 58 -13.31 -9.12 0.02
N LEU A 59 -11.98 -9.08 -0.05
CA LEU A 59 -11.15 -8.15 0.72
C LEU A 59 -11.40 -6.70 0.34
N VAL A 60 -11.48 -6.40 -0.97
CA VAL A 60 -11.83 -5.05 -1.47
C VAL A 60 -13.15 -4.59 -0.87
N ARG A 61 -14.18 -5.44 -0.87
CA ARG A 61 -15.49 -5.12 -0.24
C ARG A 61 -15.38 -4.89 1.26
N GLY A 62 -14.58 -5.72 1.94
CA GLY A 62 -14.31 -5.56 3.38
C GLY A 62 -13.66 -4.21 3.68
N ILE A 63 -12.67 -3.79 2.89
CA ILE A 63 -11.99 -2.51 3.02
C ILE A 63 -12.94 -1.34 2.74
N VAL A 64 -13.76 -1.42 1.69
CA VAL A 64 -14.81 -0.40 1.42
C VAL A 64 -15.71 -0.24 2.64
N ARG A 65 -16.18 -1.34 3.22
CA ARG A 65 -17.05 -1.29 4.41
C ARG A 65 -16.33 -0.69 5.62
N ALA A 66 -15.06 -1.03 5.82
CA ALA A 66 -14.24 -0.48 6.90
C ALA A 66 -14.06 1.04 6.74
N CYS A 67 -13.78 1.54 5.53
CA CYS A 67 -13.67 2.97 5.25
C CYS A 67 -14.98 3.73 5.49
N GLN A 68 -16.13 3.13 5.18
CA GLN A 68 -17.44 3.73 5.48
C GLN A 68 -17.73 3.76 6.99
N ALA A 69 -17.36 2.71 7.72
CA ALA A 69 -17.55 2.64 9.18
C ALA A 69 -16.57 3.54 9.94
N VAL A 70 -15.36 3.70 9.42
CA VAL A 70 -14.29 4.51 10.01
C VAL A 70 -13.72 5.46 8.94
N PRO A 71 -14.36 6.62 8.70
CA PRO A 71 -13.95 7.57 7.65
C PRO A 71 -12.50 8.05 7.76
N ALA A 72 -11.92 7.99 8.96
CA ALA A 72 -10.52 8.33 9.18
C ALA A 72 -9.53 7.40 8.44
N LEU A 73 -9.95 6.20 8.04
CA LEU A 73 -9.14 5.29 7.21
C LEU A 73 -9.08 5.72 5.74
N ASN A 74 -10.04 6.54 5.27
CA ASN A 74 -10.08 7.07 3.91
C ASN A 74 -9.82 8.59 3.92
N ALA A 75 -8.64 8.98 4.41
CA ALA A 75 -8.29 10.37 4.62
C ALA A 75 -6.85 10.67 4.20
N TRP A 76 -6.61 11.91 3.81
CA TRP A 76 -5.27 12.45 3.70
C TRP A 76 -4.92 13.24 4.95
N PHE A 77 -3.69 13.06 5.41
CA PHE A 77 -3.09 13.91 6.42
C PHE A 77 -1.97 14.71 5.79
N ASP A 78 -2.08 16.04 5.88
CA ASP A 78 -1.04 16.97 5.46
C ASP A 78 -0.23 17.38 6.70
N GLY A 79 1.03 16.94 6.75
CA GLY A 79 1.93 17.21 7.86
C GLY A 79 2.42 18.65 7.92
N ASP A 80 2.44 19.38 6.80
CA ASP A 80 2.89 20.77 6.74
C ASP A 80 1.75 21.72 7.13
N ALA A 81 0.54 21.46 6.62
CA ALA A 81 -0.65 22.23 6.96
C ALA A 81 -1.31 21.78 8.28
N LEU A 82 -0.84 20.67 8.88
CA LEU A 82 -1.44 20.02 10.05
C LEU A 82 -2.95 19.80 9.91
N SER A 83 -3.36 19.37 8.72
CA SER A 83 -4.77 19.23 8.35
C SER A 83 -5.11 17.80 7.94
N ARG A 84 -6.38 17.43 8.11
CA ARG A 84 -6.91 16.15 7.65
C ARG A 84 -8.09 16.37 6.71
N THR A 85 -8.03 15.75 5.54
CA THR A 85 -9.10 15.78 4.53
C THR A 85 -9.74 14.39 4.46
N LEU A 86 -11.04 14.31 4.72
CA LEU A 86 -11.81 13.07 4.58
C LEU A 86 -12.33 12.95 3.15
N HIS A 87 -12.31 11.74 2.60
CA HIS A 87 -12.81 11.45 1.26
C HIS A 87 -14.08 10.60 1.31
N ASN A 88 -15.12 11.04 0.60
CA ASN A 88 -16.36 10.27 0.48
C ASN A 88 -16.23 9.13 -0.54
N GLN A 89 -15.58 9.42 -1.67
CA GLN A 89 -15.29 8.42 -2.70
C GLN A 89 -14.20 7.46 -2.21
N ILE A 90 -14.36 6.15 -2.49
CA ILE A 90 -13.39 5.12 -2.11
C ILE A 90 -12.77 4.54 -3.38
N ASP A 91 -11.49 4.84 -3.60
CA ASP A 91 -10.67 4.21 -4.64
C ASP A 91 -9.65 3.28 -3.97
N ILE A 92 -9.46 2.07 -4.51
CA ILE A 92 -8.55 1.08 -3.91
C ILE A 92 -7.44 0.71 -4.88
N GLY A 93 -6.19 0.92 -4.44
CA GLY A 93 -5.00 0.48 -5.16
C GLY A 93 -4.69 -1.00 -4.88
N ILE A 94 -4.39 -1.77 -5.92
CA ILE A 94 -3.97 -3.19 -5.79
C ILE A 94 -2.54 -3.32 -6.27
N ALA A 95 -1.66 -3.83 -5.42
CA ALA A 95 -0.25 -4.01 -5.76
C ALA A 95 -0.09 -5.20 -6.73
N VAL A 96 0.59 -4.95 -7.85
CA VAL A 96 0.88 -5.94 -8.90
C VAL A 96 2.38 -5.93 -9.15
N ASP A 97 3.02 -7.06 -8.85
CA ASP A 97 4.43 -7.26 -9.15
C ASP A 97 4.60 -7.67 -10.62
N THR A 98 5.54 -7.02 -11.30
CA THR A 98 5.85 -7.26 -12.71
C THR A 98 7.36 -7.30 -12.91
N GLU A 99 7.82 -7.82 -14.05
CA GLU A 99 9.25 -7.85 -14.36
C GLU A 99 9.90 -6.45 -14.33
N GLU A 100 9.16 -5.42 -14.77
CA GLU A 100 9.62 -4.03 -14.79
C GLU A 100 9.61 -3.37 -13.40
N GLY A 101 8.79 -3.86 -12.48
CA GLY A 101 8.69 -3.40 -11.09
C GLY A 101 7.25 -3.43 -10.55
N LEU A 102 7.08 -2.86 -9.35
CA LEU A 102 5.79 -2.80 -8.67
C LEU A 102 4.89 -1.70 -9.26
N PHE A 103 3.68 -2.07 -9.67
CA PHE A 103 2.61 -1.16 -10.05
C PHE A 103 1.44 -1.24 -9.08
N VAL A 104 0.68 -0.15 -8.99
CA VAL A 104 -0.53 -0.08 -8.16
C VAL A 104 -1.68 0.53 -8.97
N PRO A 105 -2.34 -0.25 -9.84
CA PRO A 105 -3.59 0.18 -10.48
C PRO A 105 -4.65 0.50 -9.42
N ALA A 106 -5.41 1.58 -9.66
CA ALA A 106 -6.50 2.00 -8.80
C ALA A 106 -7.85 1.53 -9.37
N LEU A 107 -8.57 0.73 -8.59
CA LEU A 107 -9.99 0.45 -8.79
C LEU A 107 -10.78 1.69 -8.35
N ARG A 108 -11.33 2.41 -9.32
CA ARG A 108 -12.05 3.67 -9.06
C ARG A 108 -13.50 3.41 -8.65
N ASN A 109 -13.99 4.23 -7.72
CA ASN A 109 -15.34 4.15 -7.17
C ASN A 109 -15.65 2.72 -6.70
N ALA A 110 -14.74 2.11 -5.95
CA ALA A 110 -14.88 0.74 -5.48
C ALA A 110 -16.13 0.55 -4.60
N ASP A 111 -16.60 1.63 -3.98
CA ASP A 111 -17.87 1.72 -3.24
C ASP A 111 -19.13 1.66 -4.12
N MET A 112 -18.99 1.91 -5.41
CA MET A 112 -20.08 1.92 -6.39
C MET A 112 -20.14 0.67 -7.27
N LEU A 113 -19.20 -0.27 -7.12
CA LEU A 113 -19.13 -1.48 -7.94
C LEU A 113 -20.03 -2.59 -7.38
N ASP A 114 -20.76 -3.25 -8.29
CA ASP A 114 -21.69 -4.33 -7.96
C ASP A 114 -21.00 -5.66 -7.60
N ALA A 115 -21.82 -6.57 -7.07
CA ALA A 115 -21.40 -7.85 -6.51
C ALA A 115 -21.16 -8.97 -7.53
#